data_AF-A0A4Y9Q4V7-F1
#
_entry.id   AF-A0A4Y9Q4V7-F1
#
_cell.length_a   1.000
_cell.length_b   1.000
_cell.length_c   1.000
_cell.angle_alpha   90.00
_cell.angle_beta   90.00
_cell.angle_gamma   90.00
#
_symmetry.space_group_name_H-M   'P 1'
#
loop_
_entity.id
_entity.type
_entity.pdbx_description
1 polymer ?
#
loop_
_entity_poly.entity_id
_entity_poly.type
_entity_poly.pdbx_seq_one_letter_code
_entity_poly.pdbx_strand_id
1 'polypeptide(L)' 'MVAGSPAAERLVADLLDDGRAAIPDRRAVLADRLATFTDARVERYWQLLGMLHGRPTFEPSVPAVQWWIAALRAAS' A
#
# COMPACT_ATOMS: atom_id res chain seq x y z
N MET A 1 -0.45 -13.17 -4.30
CA MET A 1 -1.50 -13.42 -3.27
C MET A 1 -2.68 -12.52 -3.57
N VAL A 2 -3.93 -12.97 -3.41
CA VAL A 2 -5.12 -12.12 -3.62
C VAL A 2 -5.42 -11.35 -2.34
N ALA A 3 -5.75 -10.06 -2.46
CA ALA A 3 -5.88 -9.13 -1.32
C ALA A 3 -6.99 -9.51 -0.31
N GLY A 4 -8.08 -10.13 -0.75
CA GLY A 4 -9.16 -10.62 0.14
C GLY A 4 -9.04 -12.10 0.51
N SER A 5 -7.85 -12.70 0.37
CA SER A 5 -7.66 -14.12 0.73
C SER A 5 -7.42 -14.30 2.24
N PRO A 6 -7.72 -15.47 2.83
CA PRO A 6 -7.41 -15.74 4.23
C PRO A 6 -5.91 -15.61 4.60
N ALA A 7 -5.02 -15.73 3.61
CA ALA A 7 -3.59 -15.45 3.81
C ALA A 7 -3.31 -13.95 3.92
N ALA A 8 -4.00 -13.12 3.14
CA ALA A 8 -3.91 -11.67 3.22
C ALA A 8 -4.52 -11.14 4.51
N GLU A 9 -5.65 -11.69 4.95
CA GLU A 9 -6.26 -11.36 6.26
C GLU A 9 -5.29 -11.52 7.43
N ARG A 10 -4.58 -12.65 7.46
CA ARG A 10 -3.56 -12.91 8.49
C ARG A 10 -2.42 -11.91 8.43
N LEU A 11 -1.90 -11.63 7.23
CA LEU A 11 -0.87 -10.60 7.08
C LEU A 11 -1.36 -9.22 7.54
N VAL A 12 -2.60 -8.86 7.25
CA VAL A 12 -3.21 -7.61 7.71
C VAL A 12 -3.30 -7.57 9.24
N ALA A 13 -3.72 -8.66 9.87
CA ALA A 13 -3.78 -8.76 11.33
C ALA A 13 -2.38 -8.65 11.95
N ASP A 14 -1.41 -9.42 11.46
CA ASP A 14 -0.04 -9.46 11.97
C ASP A 14 0.66 -8.09 11.86
N LEU A 15 0.51 -7.40 10.73
CA LEU A 15 1.12 -6.09 10.50
C LEU A 15 0.45 -4.94 11.27
N LEU A 16 -0.80 -5.14 11.71
CA LEU A 16 -1.53 -4.16 12.51
C LEU A 16 -1.49 -4.45 14.01
N ASP A 17 -0.78 -5.49 14.44
CA ASP A 17 -0.54 -5.80 15.85
C ASP A 17 0.53 -4.88 16.46
N ASP A 18 0.25 -3.57 16.45
CA ASP A 18 1.14 -2.50 16.95
C ASP A 18 0.59 -1.81 18.21
N GLY A 19 -0.34 -2.47 18.91
CA GLY A 19 -1.00 -1.94 20.12
C GLY A 19 -2.05 -0.85 19.86
N ARG A 20 -2.40 -0.57 18.60
CA ARG A 20 -3.38 0.47 18.24
C ARG A 20 -4.69 -0.09 17.69
N ALA A 21 -5.00 -1.37 17.98
CA ALA A 21 -6.20 -2.06 17.51
C ALA A 21 -7.53 -1.40 17.95
N ALA A 22 -7.52 -0.66 19.07
CA ALA A 22 -8.71 0.01 19.60
C ALA A 22 -9.17 1.26 18.82
N ILE A 23 -8.41 1.72 17.83
CA ILE A 23 -8.81 2.86 16.99
C ILE A 23 -9.98 2.42 16.08
N PRO A 24 -11.17 3.04 16.18
CA PRO A 24 -12.29 2.72 15.29
C PRO A 24 -11.92 2.94 13.83
N ASP A 25 -12.40 2.07 12.95
CA ASP A 25 -12.20 2.16 11.50
C ASP A 25 -10.72 2.26 11.06
N ARG A 26 -9.79 1.81 11.91
CA ARG A 26 -8.34 1.93 11.69
C ARG A 26 -7.89 1.48 10.31
N ARG A 27 -8.40 0.33 9.86
CA ARG A 27 -8.07 -0.24 8.53
C ARG A 27 -8.54 0.69 7.41
N ALA A 28 -9.77 1.18 7.47
CA ALA A 28 -10.33 2.10 6.47
C ALA A 28 -9.58 3.44 6.44
N VAL A 29 -9.34 4.04 7.61
CA VAL A 29 -8.59 5.30 7.73
C VAL A 29 -7.16 5.15 7.17
N LEU A 30 -6.49 4.02 7.46
CA LEU A 30 -5.16 3.76 6.91
C LEU A 30 -5.19 3.57 5.39
N ALA A 31 -6.17 2.82 4.89
CA ALA A 31 -6.34 2.60 3.44
C ALA A 31 -6.54 3.93 2.70
N ASP A 32 -7.34 4.85 3.24
CA ASP A 32 -7.61 6.15 2.61
C ASP A 32 -6.40 7.10 2.66
N ARG A 33 -5.63 7.07 3.76
CA ARG A 33 -4.36 7.79 3.84
C ARG A 33 -3.37 7.30 2.79
N LEU A 34 -3.21 5.99 2.66
CA LEU A 34 -2.33 5.40 1.65
C LEU A 34 -2.79 5.73 0.23
N ALA A 35 -4.10 5.64 -0.04
CA ALA A 35 -4.68 5.95 -1.34
C ALA A 35 -4.40 7.41 -1.77
N THR A 36 -4.34 8.35 -0.83
CA THR A 36 -4.03 9.76 -1.10
C THR A 36 -2.65 9.97 -1.72
N PHE A 37 -1.66 9.14 -1.36
CA PHE A 37 -0.27 9.28 -1.80
C PHE A 37 0.15 8.23 -2.85
N THR A 38 -0.75 7.32 -3.23
CA THR A 38 -0.44 6.20 -4.13
C THR A 38 -0.90 6.50 -5.55
N ASP A 39 0.01 7.07 -6.36
CA ASP A 39 -0.26 7.43 -7.75
C ASP A 39 0.83 6.89 -8.70
N ALA A 40 0.43 5.98 -9.59
CA ALA A 40 1.32 5.36 -10.58
C ALA A 40 1.91 6.38 -11.57
N ARG A 41 1.20 7.48 -11.84
CA ARG A 41 1.68 8.54 -12.72
C ARG A 41 2.79 9.34 -12.06
N VAL A 42 2.65 9.64 -10.77
CA VAL A 42 3.69 10.33 -9.98
C VAL A 42 4.94 9.45 -9.87
N GLU A 43 4.77 8.16 -9.58
CA GLU A 43 5.89 7.21 -9.55
C GLU A 43 6.64 7.16 -10.88
N ARG A 44 5.91 6.99 -12.00
CA ARG A 44 6.49 6.97 -13.34
C ARG A 44 7.19 8.28 -13.70
N TYR A 45 6.62 9.42 -13.31
CA TYR A 45 7.25 10.72 -13.51
C TYR A 45 8.63 10.78 -12.83
N TRP A 46 8.73 10.32 -11.58
CA TRP A 46 10.01 10.30 -10.87
C TRP A 46 11.02 9.31 -11.43
N GLN A 47 10.57 8.14 -11.89
CA GLN A 47 11.44 7.21 -12.61
C GLN A 47 12.02 7.84 -13.88
N LEU A 48 11.19 8.50 -14.69
CA LEU A 48 11.64 9.18 -15.91
C LEU A 48 12.59 10.34 -15.61
N LEU A 49 12.31 11.14 -14.58
CA LEU A 49 13.21 12.20 -14.15
C LEU A 49 14.57 11.64 -13.68
N GLY A 50 14.56 10.51 -12.97
CA GLY A 50 15.76 9.79 -12.57
C GLY A 50 16.57 9.30 -13.78
N MET A 51 15.91 8.69 -14.76
CA MET A 51 16.54 8.24 -16.01
C MET A 51 17.20 9.39 -16.76
N LEU A 52 16.52 10.54 -16.86
CA LEU A 52 17.07 11.74 -17.51
C LEU A 52 18.33 12.26 -16.79
N HIS A 53 18.42 12.06 -15.48
CA HIS A 53 19.58 12.40 -14.66
C HIS A 53 20.62 11.26 -14.54
N GLY A 54 20.51 10.19 -15.33
CA GLY A 54 21.43 9.06 -15.29
C GLY A 54 21.40 8.26 -13.98
N ARG A 55 20.31 8.36 -13.20
CA ARG A 55 20.09 7.54 -12.00
C ARG A 55 19.48 6.19 -12.38
N PRO A 56 19.82 5.11 -11.66
CA PRO A 56 19.18 3.82 -11.86
C PRO A 56 17.69 3.89 -11.52
N THR A 57 16.88 3.12 -12.24
CA THR A 57 15.45 2.97 -11.93
C THR A 57 15.25 2.18 -10.65
N PHE A 58 14.30 2.60 -9.83
CA PHE A 58 13.83 1.83 -8.68
C PHE A 58 12.62 0.97 -9.06
N GLU A 59 12.45 -0.15 -8.36
CA GLU A 59 11.31 -1.05 -8.54
C GLU A 59 9.98 -0.33 -8.23
N PRO A 60 8.93 -0.46 -9.06
CA PRO A 60 7.63 0.13 -8.78
C PRO A 60 7.04 -0.34 -7.44
N SER A 61 6.74 0.61 -6.57
CA SER A 61 6.14 0.41 -5.25
C SER A 61 4.61 0.50 -5.28
N VAL A 62 4.04 1.30 -6.20
CA VAL A 62 2.59 1.54 -6.28
C VAL A 62 1.76 0.26 -6.38
N PRO A 63 2.12 -0.77 -7.18
CA PRO A 63 1.34 -2.01 -7.24
C PRO A 63 1.25 -2.73 -5.90
N ALA A 64 2.35 -2.76 -5.13
CA ALA A 64 2.37 -3.38 -3.81
C ALA A 64 1.51 -2.61 -2.80
N VAL A 65 1.56 -1.27 -2.84
CA VAL A 65 0.73 -0.43 -1.98
C VAL A 65 -0.75 -0.52 -2.35
N GLN A 66 -1.10 -0.58 -3.64
CA GLN A 66 -2.47 -0.80 -4.09
C GLN A 66 -3.01 -2.16 -3.63
N TRP A 67 -2.19 -3.20 -3.69
CA TRP A 67 -2.56 -4.50 -3.12
C TRP A 67 -2.83 -4.40 -1.61
N TRP A 68 -1.98 -3.69 -0.88
CA TRP A 68 -2.15 -3.49 0.56
C TRP A 68 -3.41 -2.69 0.92
N ILE A 69 -3.71 -1.63 0.18
CA ILE A 69 -4.97 -0.88 0.31
C ILE A 69 -6.18 -1.79 0.08
N ALA A 70 -6.13 -2.64 -0.96
CA ALA A 70 -7.20 -3.58 -1.22
C ALA A 70 -7.36 -4.62 -0.09
N ALA A 71 -6.25 -5.07 0.51
CA ALA A 71 -6.27 -6.03 1.61
C ALA A 71 -6.88 -5.40 2.87
N LEU A 72 -6.47 -4.17 3.21
CA LEU A 72 -7.05 -3.40 4.32
C LEU A 72 -8.56 -3.17 4.17
N ARG A 73 -9.07 -3.05 2.94
CA ARG A 73 -10.49 -2.85 2.65
C ARG A 73 -11.31 -4.13 2.60
N ALA A 74 -10.69 -5.27 2.27
CA ALA A 74 -11.36 -6.57 2.26
C ALA A 74 -11.45 -7.19 3.66
N ALA A 75 -10.47 -6.87 4.51
CA ALA A 75 -10.35 -7.35 5.87
C ALA A 75 -11.42 -6.77 6.79
N SER A 76 -12.51 -7.55 6.94
CA SER A 76 -13.63 -7.28 7.86
C SER A 76 -13.25 -7.55 9.30
#